data_AF-A0A7X5MWD3-F1
#
_entry.id   AF-A0A7X5MWD3-F1
#
_cell.length_a   1.000
_cell.length_b   1.000
_cell.length_c   1.000
_cell.angle_alpha   90.00
_cell.angle_beta   90.00
_cell.angle_gamma   90.00
#
_symmetry.space_group_name_H-M   'P 1'
#
loop_
_entity.id
_entity.type
_entity.pdbx_description
1 polymer ?
#
loop_
_entity_poly.entity_id
_entity_poly.type
_entity_poly.pdbx_seq_one_letter_code
_entity_poly.pdbx_strand_id
1 'polypeptide(L)'
;MKKLTGIGAAEYARRRKQLMQMAGEQAILILPAAPERVRSHDTHYPYRQDSDFWYLSGFPEPEAVLVLVPGRKHGEAILFCRERDAEREAWDGPREGQEGAVERYGMDDAYPIDDVDEILPGLLEGRSRVYYHFGRDVDFDLKLIGWLKRVREQVRHGAQPPHEFLELGHLLHEQRLFKSRDEIALMQQAADISVRAHRAAMRMARPGVHEYELQAEVEREFRAADAWPAYGSIVGTGSNACVLHYRANNARSRDGELVLIDAGAEYRGYAADITRTFPVNGRFTPAQRALHDLVGAAQAAALAQARPGVAYEA
;
A
#
# COMPACT_ATOMS: atom_id res chain seq x y z
N MET A 1 -0.38 -2.37 17.78
CA MET A 1 -0.17 -2.78 16.37
C MET A 1 -1.14 -3.83 15.82
N LYS A 2 -1.16 -5.10 16.30
CA LYS A 2 -1.97 -6.18 15.65
C LYS A 2 -3.46 -5.87 15.51
N LYS A 3 -4.06 -5.18 16.48
CA LYS A 3 -5.46 -4.73 16.40
C LYS A 3 -5.71 -3.71 15.29
N LEU A 4 -4.70 -2.87 14.98
CA LEU A 4 -4.79 -1.80 14.00
C LEU A 4 -4.44 -2.25 12.59
N THR A 5 -3.42 -3.11 12.43
CA THR A 5 -2.87 -3.50 11.12
C THR A 5 -3.14 -4.96 10.75
N GLY A 6 -3.61 -5.78 11.69
CA GLY A 6 -3.71 -7.24 11.52
C GLY A 6 -2.38 -7.99 11.68
N ILE A 7 -1.25 -7.29 11.69
CA ILE A 7 0.10 -7.84 11.78
C ILE A 7 0.71 -7.56 13.16
N GLY A 8 1.34 -8.57 13.77
CA GLY A 8 1.95 -8.47 15.10
C GLY A 8 3.33 -7.80 15.12
N ALA A 9 3.74 -7.27 16.29
CA ALA A 9 5.05 -6.65 16.51
C ALA A 9 6.24 -7.52 16.12
N ALA A 10 6.21 -8.79 16.51
CA ALA A 10 7.24 -9.74 16.14
C ALA A 10 7.36 -9.94 14.62
N GLU A 11 6.26 -9.83 13.87
CA GLU A 11 6.30 -9.97 12.41
C GLU A 11 6.94 -8.75 11.75
N TYR A 12 6.62 -7.52 12.16
CA TYR A 12 7.31 -6.34 11.66
C TYR A 12 8.80 -6.35 11.99
N ALA A 13 9.16 -6.72 13.23
CA ALA A 13 10.57 -6.87 13.62
C ALA A 13 11.29 -7.91 12.75
N ARG A 14 10.65 -9.06 12.49
CA ARG A 14 11.18 -10.10 11.58
C ARG A 14 11.35 -9.56 10.16
N ARG A 15 10.40 -8.78 9.65
CA ARG A 15 10.48 -8.19 8.30
C ARG A 15 11.67 -7.24 8.18
N ARG A 16 11.84 -6.31 9.13
CA ARG A 16 13.00 -5.40 9.19
C ARG A 16 14.31 -6.17 9.28
N LYS A 17 14.39 -7.17 10.17
CA LYS A 17 15.59 -8.00 10.34
C LYS A 17 15.96 -8.75 9.05
N GLN A 18 15.00 -9.37 8.38
CA GLN A 18 15.24 -10.09 7.12
C GLN A 18 15.78 -9.14 6.04
N LEU A 19 15.15 -7.96 5.88
CA LEU A 19 15.61 -6.96 4.92
C LEU A 19 17.03 -6.48 5.22
N MET A 20 17.32 -6.20 6.50
CA MET A 20 18.66 -5.81 6.96
C MET A 20 19.72 -6.89 6.70
N GLN A 21 19.37 -8.17 6.86
CA GLN A 21 20.26 -9.29 6.53
C GLN A 21 20.53 -9.37 5.02
N MET A 22 19.51 -9.17 4.18
CA MET A 22 19.67 -9.14 2.72
C MET A 22 20.54 -7.95 2.26
N ALA A 23 20.40 -6.79 2.92
CA ALA A 23 21.21 -5.61 2.62
C ALA A 23 22.66 -5.73 3.13
N GLY A 24 22.88 -6.36 4.28
CA GLY A 24 24.20 -6.57 4.91
C GLY A 24 24.67 -5.41 5.81
N GLU A 25 25.65 -5.68 6.69
CA GLU A 25 26.02 -4.82 7.83
C GLU A 25 26.48 -3.40 7.47
N GLN A 26 27.07 -3.22 6.29
CA GLN A 26 27.55 -1.89 5.85
C GLN A 26 26.47 -1.04 5.16
N ALA A 27 25.23 -1.53 5.09
CA ALA A 27 24.13 -0.82 4.47
C ALA A 27 23.45 0.16 5.44
N ILE A 28 22.70 1.09 4.86
CA ILE A 28 21.64 1.87 5.51
C ILE A 28 20.45 1.90 4.55
N LEU A 29 19.24 1.70 5.08
CA LEU A 29 18.01 1.73 4.30
C LEU A 29 17.14 2.88 4.81
N ILE A 30 16.63 3.70 3.89
CA ILE A 30 15.87 4.91 4.21
C ILE A 30 14.53 4.83 3.49
N LEU A 31 13.44 4.96 4.24
CA LEU A 31 12.07 4.90 3.73
C LEU A 31 11.28 6.11 4.25
N PRO A 32 11.05 7.14 3.44
CA PRO A 32 10.10 8.20 3.80
C PRO A 32 8.66 7.67 3.76
N ALA A 33 7.82 8.17 4.66
CA ALA A 33 6.38 7.98 4.62
C ALA A 33 5.78 8.68 3.39
N ALA A 34 4.61 8.21 2.95
CA ALA A 34 3.86 8.91 1.92
C ALA A 34 3.47 10.31 2.42
N PRO A 35 3.54 11.35 1.57
CA PRO A 35 3.05 12.67 1.96
C PRO A 35 1.53 12.72 1.85
N GLU A 36 0.92 13.64 2.58
CA GLU A 36 -0.49 13.95 2.39
C GLU A 36 -0.74 14.48 0.96
N ARG A 37 -1.98 14.33 0.48
CA ARG A 37 -2.37 14.71 -0.87
C ARG A 37 -3.55 15.66 -0.80
N VAL A 38 -3.36 16.86 -1.31
CA VAL A 38 -4.41 17.88 -1.39
C VAL A 38 -5.49 17.43 -2.37
N ARG A 39 -6.75 17.50 -1.93
CA ARG A 39 -7.94 17.34 -2.75
C ARG A 39 -8.42 18.68 -3.30
N SER A 40 -8.57 19.67 -2.44
CA SER A 40 -8.96 21.03 -2.81
C SER A 40 -8.55 22.00 -1.71
N HIS A 41 -7.69 22.96 -2.03
CA HIS A 41 -7.17 23.95 -1.07
C HIS A 41 -6.60 23.32 0.20
N ASP A 42 -7.23 23.54 1.35
CA ASP A 42 -6.87 23.03 2.68
C ASP A 42 -7.48 21.64 2.98
N THR A 43 -8.29 21.10 2.07
CA THR A 43 -8.88 19.76 2.22
C THR A 43 -8.01 18.69 1.56
N HIS A 44 -7.73 17.62 2.30
CA HIS A 44 -6.90 16.50 1.86
C HIS A 44 -7.73 15.28 1.45
N TYR A 45 -7.15 14.42 0.63
CA TYR A 45 -7.66 13.06 0.44
C TYR A 45 -7.43 12.23 1.72
N PRO A 46 -8.22 11.17 1.96
CA PRO A 46 -7.91 10.21 3.01
C PRO A 46 -6.46 9.71 2.89
N TYR A 47 -5.73 9.74 3.99
CA TYR A 47 -4.32 9.38 4.00
C TYR A 47 -4.12 7.90 3.67
N ARG A 48 -3.20 7.62 2.74
CA ARG A 48 -2.74 6.28 2.40
C ARG A 48 -1.22 6.26 2.48
N GLN A 49 -0.70 5.51 3.45
CA GLN A 49 0.73 5.35 3.66
C GLN A 49 1.42 4.73 2.45
N ASP A 50 2.73 4.91 2.30
CA ASP A 50 3.54 4.17 1.35
C ASP A 50 3.54 2.66 1.71
N SER A 51 3.44 1.79 0.71
CA SER A 51 3.26 0.35 0.97
C SER A 51 4.52 -0.33 1.49
N ASP A 52 5.70 0.15 1.10
CA ASP A 52 7.00 -0.37 1.55
C ASP A 52 7.28 0.08 2.99
N PHE A 53 7.01 1.35 3.30
CA PHE A 53 7.02 1.88 4.66
C PHE A 53 6.02 1.14 5.56
N TRP A 54 4.76 1.03 5.14
CA TRP A 54 3.70 0.35 5.90
C TRP A 54 4.05 -1.11 6.17
N TYR A 55 4.67 -1.80 5.20
CA TYR A 55 5.06 -3.21 5.34
C TYR A 55 6.11 -3.43 6.44
N LEU A 56 7.02 -2.46 6.65
CA LEU A 56 8.13 -2.56 7.60
C LEU A 56 7.84 -1.95 8.97
N SER A 57 6.96 -0.95 9.04
CA SER A 57 6.67 -0.23 10.29
C SER A 57 5.26 -0.45 10.84
N GLY A 58 4.26 -0.59 9.96
CA GLY A 58 2.85 -0.47 10.33
C GLY A 58 2.47 0.91 10.89
N PHE A 59 3.35 1.91 10.76
CA PHE A 59 3.17 3.23 11.32
C PHE A 59 2.25 4.09 10.42
N PRO A 60 1.16 4.67 10.95
CA PRO A 60 0.04 5.16 10.14
C PRO A 60 0.13 6.64 9.76
N GLU A 61 1.16 7.37 10.17
CA GLU A 61 1.21 8.83 10.01
C GLU A 61 2.11 9.31 8.87
N PRO A 62 1.80 10.48 8.28
CA PRO A 62 2.71 11.21 7.39
C PRO A 62 3.89 11.82 8.17
N GLU A 63 4.77 12.51 7.44
CA GLU A 63 5.92 13.25 8.01
C GLU A 63 6.76 12.35 8.93
N ALA A 64 7.13 11.20 8.40
CA ALA A 64 7.96 10.22 9.08
C ALA A 64 9.00 9.61 8.13
N VAL A 65 10.13 9.17 8.68
CA VAL A 65 11.18 8.47 7.95
C VAL A 65 11.64 7.28 8.76
N LEU A 66 11.48 6.08 8.21
CA LEU A 66 12.03 4.86 8.78
C LEU A 66 13.46 4.69 8.29
N VAL A 67 14.38 4.48 9.22
CA VAL A 67 15.81 4.30 8.92
C VAL A 67 16.27 3.00 9.55
N LEU A 68 16.76 2.10 8.70
CA LEU A 68 17.30 0.81 9.12
C LEU A 68 18.81 0.82 8.98
N VAL A 69 19.51 0.54 10.08
CA VAL A 69 20.96 0.61 10.19
C VAL A 69 21.50 -0.70 10.74
N PRO A 70 21.67 -1.74 9.90
CA PRO A 70 22.26 -3.02 10.27
C PRO A 70 23.53 -2.88 11.14
N GLY A 71 23.62 -3.63 12.23
CA GLY A 71 24.76 -3.67 13.14
C GLY A 71 24.95 -2.42 14.03
N ARG A 72 24.02 -1.46 14.02
CA ARG A 72 24.10 -0.28 14.90
C ARG A 72 23.85 -0.68 16.36
N LYS A 73 24.82 -0.38 17.24
CA LYS A 73 24.80 -0.77 18.67
C LYS A 73 23.63 -0.18 19.47
N HIS A 74 23.16 1.01 19.10
CA HIS A 74 22.11 1.75 19.82
C HIS A 74 20.71 1.53 19.22
N GLY A 75 20.48 0.40 18.56
CA GLY A 75 19.25 0.12 17.84
C GLY A 75 19.45 0.22 16.33
N GLU A 76 18.86 -0.73 15.61
CA GLU A 76 18.97 -0.87 14.15
C GLU A 76 17.77 -0.26 13.44
N ALA A 77 16.59 -0.20 14.06
CA ALA A 77 15.37 0.36 13.50
C ALA A 77 15.01 1.69 14.18
N ILE A 78 15.21 2.79 13.47
CA ILE A 78 15.00 4.16 13.95
C ILE A 78 13.82 4.78 13.19
N LEU A 79 12.94 5.50 13.89
CA LEU A 79 11.86 6.26 13.26
C LEU A 79 11.98 7.75 13.56
N PHE A 80 12.08 8.57 12.53
CA PHE A 80 11.82 10.00 12.62
C PHE A 80 10.33 10.22 12.44
N CYS A 81 9.65 10.89 13.36
CA CYS A 81 8.22 11.17 13.26
C CYS A 81 7.85 12.47 13.98
N ARG A 82 6.65 12.96 13.73
CA ARG A 82 6.12 14.15 14.40
C ARG A 82 6.11 13.98 15.91
N GLU A 83 6.47 15.04 16.61
CA GLU A 83 6.25 15.15 18.05
C GLU A 83 4.76 15.29 18.35
N ARG A 84 4.42 14.91 19.59
CA ARG A 84 3.10 15.21 20.16
C ARG A 84 2.99 16.70 20.38
N ASP A 85 1.87 17.26 19.96
CA ASP A 85 1.58 18.68 20.06
C ASP A 85 0.11 18.80 20.46
N ALA A 86 -0.17 19.22 21.69
CA ALA A 86 -1.52 19.24 22.24
C ALA A 86 -2.45 20.21 21.48
N GLU A 87 -1.92 21.30 20.92
CA GLU A 87 -2.69 22.23 20.13
C GLU A 87 -3.08 21.58 18.81
N ARG A 88 -2.11 21.02 18.08
CA ARG A 88 -2.37 20.34 16.80
C ARG A 88 -3.22 19.08 16.97
N GLU A 89 -3.00 18.30 18.03
CA GLU A 89 -3.79 17.10 18.32
C GLU A 89 -5.27 17.42 18.56
N ALA A 90 -5.58 18.62 19.04
CA ALA A 90 -6.97 19.08 19.19
C ALA A 90 -7.65 19.38 17.84
N TRP A 91 -6.89 19.68 16.79
CA TRP A 91 -7.40 19.97 15.45
C TRP A 91 -7.38 18.74 14.54
N ASP A 92 -6.24 18.06 14.47
CA ASP A 92 -5.93 17.06 13.45
C ASP A 92 -6.08 15.62 13.97
N GLY A 93 -6.25 15.46 15.29
CA GLY A 93 -6.29 14.18 15.97
C GLY A 93 -4.95 13.78 16.61
N PRO A 94 -4.95 12.69 17.41
CA PRO A 94 -3.79 12.30 18.21
C PRO A 94 -2.60 11.90 17.35
N ARG A 95 -1.39 12.21 17.83
CA ARG A 95 -0.13 11.75 17.26
C ARG A 95 0.48 10.66 18.13
N GLU A 96 1.16 9.71 17.50
CA GLU A 96 1.81 8.60 18.18
C GLU A 96 3.00 9.09 19.02
N GLY A 97 3.77 10.05 18.49
CA GLY A 97 5.01 10.55 19.08
C GLY A 97 6.13 9.52 19.13
N GLN A 98 7.29 9.94 19.61
CA GLN A 98 8.50 9.09 19.70
C GLN A 98 8.29 7.93 20.68
N GLU A 99 7.68 8.18 21.84
CA GLU A 99 7.32 7.13 22.81
C GLU A 99 6.39 6.09 22.18
N GLY A 100 5.38 6.53 21.42
CA GLY A 100 4.47 5.63 20.71
C GLY A 100 5.16 4.81 19.63
N ALA A 101 6.08 5.41 18.87
CA ALA A 101 6.87 4.73 17.87
C ALA A 101 7.65 3.55 18.47
N VAL A 102 8.27 3.75 19.64
CA VAL A 102 9.00 2.70 20.36
C VAL A 102 8.05 1.67 20.95
N GLU A 103 7.11 2.10 21.80
CA GLU A 103 6.28 1.18 22.60
C GLU A 103 5.27 0.40 21.76
N ARG A 104 4.65 1.04 20.76
CA ARG A 104 3.52 0.47 20.01
C ARG A 104 3.91 -0.12 18.65
N TYR A 105 4.96 0.40 18.03
CA TYR A 105 5.44 -0.04 16.70
C TYR A 105 6.79 -0.77 16.76
N GLY A 106 7.41 -0.84 17.94
CA GLY A 106 8.60 -1.64 18.21
C GLY A 106 9.84 -1.11 17.50
N MET A 107 9.94 0.21 17.33
CA MET A 107 11.18 0.85 16.92
C MET A 107 12.19 0.75 18.06
N ASP A 108 13.47 0.65 17.74
CA ASP A 108 14.52 0.62 18.76
C ASP A 108 14.76 2.02 19.32
N ASP A 109 14.56 3.05 18.49
CA ASP A 109 14.72 4.46 18.85
C ASP A 109 13.83 5.35 17.95
N ALA A 110 13.50 6.55 18.41
CA ALA A 110 12.71 7.49 17.64
C ALA A 110 13.07 8.95 17.93
N TYR A 111 13.05 9.79 16.90
CA TYR A 111 13.43 11.20 16.96
C TYR A 111 12.34 12.10 16.35
N PRO A 112 12.29 13.40 16.72
CA PRO A 112 11.52 14.40 15.99
C PRO A 112 11.85 14.40 14.50
N ILE A 113 10.83 14.52 13.66
CA ILE A 113 11.03 14.60 12.20
C ILE A 113 11.88 15.82 11.80
N ASP A 114 11.79 16.91 12.55
CA ASP A 114 12.55 18.14 12.29
C ASP A 114 14.07 17.93 12.51
N ASP A 115 14.46 16.95 13.34
CA ASP A 115 15.86 16.61 13.60
C ASP A 115 16.47 15.70 12.51
N VAL A 116 15.68 15.25 11.52
CA VAL A 116 16.16 14.33 10.48
C VAL A 116 17.33 14.92 9.70
N ASP A 117 17.29 16.23 9.44
CA ASP A 117 18.33 16.93 8.72
C ASP A 117 19.63 17.05 9.53
N GLU A 118 19.58 16.96 10.85
CA GLU A 118 20.76 17.03 11.73
C GLU A 118 21.35 15.65 11.99
N ILE A 119 20.49 14.66 12.25
CA ILE A 119 20.90 13.33 12.73
C ILE A 119 21.27 12.40 11.57
N LEU A 120 20.49 12.38 10.48
CA LEU A 120 20.67 11.39 9.42
C LEU A 120 22.05 11.42 8.72
N PRO A 121 22.69 12.59 8.48
CA PRO A 121 24.07 12.62 7.98
C PRO A 121 25.06 11.80 8.83
N GLY A 122 24.92 11.83 10.16
CA GLY A 122 25.75 11.02 11.06
C GLY A 122 25.45 9.53 10.96
N LEU A 123 24.22 9.14 10.62
CA LEU A 123 23.85 7.73 10.39
C LEU A 123 24.39 7.19 9.05
N LEU A 124 24.58 8.07 8.06
CA LEU A 124 25.20 7.74 6.77
C LEU A 124 26.71 7.51 6.90
N GLU A 125 27.37 8.18 7.85
CA GLU A 125 28.81 8.05 8.05
C GLU A 125 29.21 6.60 8.42
N GLY A 126 30.25 6.08 7.76
CA GLY A 126 30.74 4.72 7.98
C GLY A 126 29.93 3.63 7.27
N ARG A 127 28.91 4.00 6.48
CA ARG A 127 28.13 3.08 5.63
C ARG A 127 28.66 3.12 4.21
N SER A 128 28.69 1.97 3.54
CA SER A 128 29.13 1.87 2.13
C SER A 128 27.97 1.98 1.15
N ARG A 129 26.80 1.45 1.54
CA ARG A 129 25.62 1.28 0.67
C ARG A 129 24.39 1.97 1.24
N VAL A 130 23.69 2.76 0.41
CA VAL A 130 22.38 3.35 0.73
C VAL A 130 21.31 2.66 -0.12
N TYR A 131 20.30 2.08 0.52
CA TYR A 131 19.09 1.60 -0.14
C TYR A 131 17.95 2.59 0.05
N TYR A 132 17.38 3.04 -1.07
CA TYR A 132 16.30 4.02 -1.12
C TYR A 132 15.58 3.93 -2.49
N HIS A 133 14.36 4.46 -2.60
CA HIS A 133 13.59 4.50 -3.85
C HIS A 133 13.83 5.81 -4.61
N PHE A 134 14.81 5.81 -5.51
CA PHE A 134 15.19 7.03 -6.25
C PHE A 134 14.14 7.45 -7.28
N GLY A 135 13.93 8.76 -7.45
CA GLY A 135 13.04 9.33 -8.46
C GLY A 135 11.55 9.24 -8.12
N ARG A 136 11.18 8.76 -6.92
CA ARG A 136 9.78 8.76 -6.46
C ARG A 136 9.38 10.08 -5.80
N ASP A 137 10.33 10.73 -5.12
CA ASP A 137 10.12 11.99 -4.41
C ASP A 137 11.33 12.91 -4.66
N VAL A 138 11.14 13.92 -5.52
CA VAL A 138 12.23 14.83 -5.92
C VAL A 138 12.76 15.63 -4.74
N ASP A 139 11.90 16.03 -3.81
CA ASP A 139 12.32 16.85 -2.67
C ASP A 139 13.15 16.00 -1.69
N PHE A 140 12.72 14.77 -1.43
CA PHE A 140 13.48 13.85 -0.59
C PHE A 140 14.79 13.41 -1.24
N ASP A 141 14.80 13.19 -2.56
CA ASP A 141 16.03 12.89 -3.33
C ASP A 141 17.08 14.00 -3.14
N LEU A 142 16.66 15.26 -3.23
CA LEU A 142 17.53 16.42 -3.01
C LEU A 142 18.03 16.51 -1.56
N LYS A 143 17.19 16.20 -0.56
CA LYS A 143 17.61 16.11 0.84
C LYS A 143 18.69 15.06 1.03
N LEU A 144 18.51 13.85 0.49
CA LEU A 144 19.48 12.77 0.56
C LEU A 144 20.82 13.16 -0.06
N ILE A 145 20.80 13.78 -1.24
CA ILE A 145 22.01 14.31 -1.90
C ILE A 145 22.69 15.37 -1.00
N GLY A 146 21.91 16.24 -0.37
CA GLY A 146 22.40 17.24 0.60
C GLY A 146 23.09 16.61 1.82
N TRP A 147 22.48 15.57 2.41
CA TRP A 147 23.09 14.81 3.51
C TRP A 147 24.41 14.17 3.12
N LEU A 148 24.46 13.53 1.94
CA LEU A 148 25.68 12.91 1.41
C LEU A 148 26.78 13.93 1.14
N LYS A 149 26.42 15.11 0.61
CA LYS A 149 27.38 16.21 0.41
C LYS A 149 28.02 16.62 1.74
N ARG A 150 27.23 16.78 2.80
CA ARG A 150 27.73 17.12 4.14
C ARG A 150 28.73 16.09 4.67
N VAL A 151 28.43 14.79 4.54
CA VAL A 151 29.37 13.73 4.95
C VAL A 151 30.65 13.76 4.10
N ARG A 152 30.53 14.01 2.78
CA ARG A 152 31.68 14.11 1.86
C ARG A 152 32.61 15.29 2.18
N GLU A 153 32.08 16.41 2.64
CA GLU A 153 32.89 17.56 3.05
C GLU A 153 33.78 17.24 4.27
N GLN A 154 33.37 16.27 5.10
CA GLN A 154 34.12 15.80 6.27
C GLN A 154 35.16 14.71 5.95
N VAL A 155 35.32 14.29 4.68
CA VAL A 155 36.32 13.25 4.29
C VAL A 155 37.74 13.66 4.68
N ARG A 156 38.07 14.96 4.61
CA ARG A 156 39.38 15.49 5.05
C ARG A 156 39.61 15.33 6.56
N HIS A 157 38.54 15.14 7.33
CA HIS A 157 38.55 14.88 8.77
C HIS A 157 38.36 13.40 9.10
N GLY A 158 38.42 12.50 8.10
CA GLY A 158 38.38 11.04 8.29
C GLY A 158 37.01 10.39 8.06
N ALA A 159 35.97 11.15 7.71
CA ALA A 159 34.64 10.60 7.47
C ALA A 159 34.63 9.65 6.26
N GLN A 160 33.80 8.60 6.35
CA GLN A 160 33.62 7.60 5.30
C GLN A 160 32.21 7.69 4.72
N PRO A 161 32.00 8.44 3.61
CA PRO A 161 30.69 8.56 2.99
C PRO A 161 30.30 7.30 2.20
N PRO A 162 29.00 7.02 2.06
CA PRO A 162 28.52 6.00 1.14
C PRO A 162 28.91 6.29 -0.31
N HIS A 163 29.18 5.23 -1.06
CA HIS A 163 29.60 5.28 -2.46
C HIS A 163 28.72 4.43 -3.38
N GLU A 164 27.88 3.55 -2.83
CA GLU A 164 26.91 2.76 -3.56
C GLU A 164 25.48 3.19 -3.21
N PHE A 165 24.66 3.37 -4.25
CA PHE A 165 23.24 3.72 -4.15
C PHE A 165 22.43 2.67 -4.87
N LEU A 166 21.53 2.01 -4.14
CA LEU A 166 20.86 0.81 -4.60
C LEU A 166 19.35 0.99 -4.49
N GLU A 167 18.63 0.51 -5.49
CA GLU A 167 17.17 0.54 -5.52
C GLU A 167 16.61 -0.41 -4.46
N LEU A 168 15.89 0.15 -3.48
CA LEU A 168 15.34 -0.62 -2.36
C LEU A 168 14.37 -1.72 -2.81
N GLY A 169 13.62 -1.47 -3.89
CA GLY A 169 12.62 -2.41 -4.41
C GLY A 169 13.21 -3.78 -4.76
N HIS A 170 14.47 -3.86 -5.18
CA HIS A 170 15.11 -5.12 -5.55
C HIS A 170 15.16 -6.15 -4.41
N LEU A 171 15.29 -5.68 -3.16
CA LEU A 171 15.29 -6.57 -1.99
C LEU A 171 13.90 -6.66 -1.38
N LEU A 172 13.24 -5.51 -1.19
CA LEU A 172 12.01 -5.44 -0.44
C LEU A 172 10.82 -6.06 -1.18
N HIS A 173 10.76 -5.93 -2.50
CA HIS A 173 9.63 -6.46 -3.27
C HIS A 173 9.67 -7.99 -3.39
N GLU A 174 10.87 -8.58 -3.39
CA GLU A 174 11.04 -10.03 -3.28
C GLU A 174 10.53 -10.55 -1.93
N GLN A 175 10.82 -9.81 -0.85
CA GLN A 175 10.28 -10.14 0.47
C GLN A 175 8.75 -10.02 0.53
N ARG A 176 8.17 -8.98 -0.09
CA ARG A 176 6.71 -8.79 -0.19
C ARG A 176 6.03 -9.78 -1.14
N LEU A 177 6.77 -10.44 -2.03
CA LEU A 177 6.23 -11.43 -2.96
C LEU A 177 5.68 -12.65 -2.22
N PHE A 178 6.40 -13.12 -1.19
CA PHE A 178 6.02 -14.29 -0.39
C PHE A 178 5.30 -13.89 0.90
N LYS A 179 4.00 -14.22 0.96
CA LYS A 179 3.12 -13.78 2.04
C LYS A 179 3.23 -14.70 3.26
N SER A 180 3.27 -14.10 4.44
CA SER A 180 3.10 -14.82 5.70
C SER A 180 1.66 -15.33 5.87
N ARG A 181 1.44 -16.21 6.86
CA ARG A 181 0.08 -16.68 7.19
C ARG A 181 -0.85 -15.54 7.63
N ASP A 182 -0.35 -14.58 8.39
CA ASP A 182 -1.14 -13.43 8.84
C ASP A 182 -1.50 -12.54 7.63
N GLU A 183 -0.60 -12.39 6.65
CA GLU A 183 -0.86 -11.66 5.42
C GLU A 183 -1.92 -12.34 4.54
N ILE A 184 -1.82 -13.67 4.37
CA ILE A 184 -2.82 -14.44 3.62
C ILE A 184 -4.20 -14.32 4.28
N ALA A 185 -4.27 -14.32 5.61
CA ALA A 185 -5.53 -14.12 6.32
C ALA A 185 -6.15 -12.73 6.05
N LEU A 186 -5.32 -11.67 5.95
CA LEU A 186 -5.78 -10.34 5.60
C LEU A 186 -6.24 -10.25 4.14
N MET A 187 -5.52 -10.88 3.22
CA MET A 187 -5.95 -11.00 1.81
C MET A 187 -7.28 -11.75 1.69
N GLN A 188 -7.47 -12.83 2.44
CA GLN A 188 -8.74 -13.55 2.48
C GLN A 188 -9.88 -12.66 3.00
N GLN A 189 -9.63 -11.88 4.05
CA GLN A 189 -10.63 -10.95 4.57
C GLN A 189 -11.00 -9.87 3.54
N ALA A 190 -10.02 -9.31 2.82
CA ALA A 190 -10.28 -8.38 1.72
C ALA A 190 -11.13 -9.03 0.61
N ALA A 191 -10.86 -10.28 0.27
CA ALA A 191 -11.63 -11.04 -0.71
C ALA A 191 -13.06 -11.30 -0.24
N ASP A 192 -13.27 -11.68 1.03
CA ASP A 192 -14.59 -11.94 1.61
C ASP A 192 -15.45 -10.67 1.64
N ILE A 193 -14.85 -9.52 2.01
CA ILE A 193 -15.50 -8.20 1.92
C ILE A 193 -15.92 -7.93 0.46
N SER A 194 -15.01 -8.15 -0.49
CA SER A 194 -15.26 -7.92 -1.91
C SER A 194 -16.38 -8.80 -2.46
N VAL A 195 -16.41 -10.08 -2.09
CA VAL A 195 -17.48 -11.01 -2.49
C VAL A 195 -18.84 -10.55 -1.95
N ARG A 196 -18.91 -10.04 -0.71
CA ARG A 196 -20.16 -9.48 -0.16
C ARG A 196 -20.62 -8.27 -0.96
N ALA A 197 -19.70 -7.37 -1.30
CA ALA A 197 -19.97 -6.17 -2.09
C ALA A 197 -20.50 -6.49 -3.50
N HIS A 198 -19.83 -7.39 -4.23
CA HIS A 198 -20.28 -7.86 -5.55
C HIS A 198 -21.67 -8.49 -5.49
N ARG A 199 -21.94 -9.33 -4.47
CA ARG A 199 -23.27 -9.92 -4.26
C ARG A 199 -24.34 -8.87 -3.94
N ALA A 200 -23.99 -7.80 -3.22
CA ALA A 200 -24.90 -6.70 -2.93
C ALA A 200 -25.27 -5.93 -4.19
N ALA A 201 -24.28 -5.60 -5.03
CA ALA A 201 -24.52 -4.98 -6.33
C ALA A 201 -25.41 -5.85 -7.25
N MET A 202 -25.15 -7.17 -7.31
CA MET A 202 -25.99 -8.12 -8.06
C MET A 202 -27.46 -8.13 -7.59
N ARG A 203 -27.71 -8.01 -6.28
CA ARG A 203 -29.09 -7.94 -5.74
C ARG A 203 -29.78 -6.63 -6.06
N MET A 204 -29.02 -5.54 -6.17
CA MET A 204 -29.57 -4.20 -6.45
C MET A 204 -29.83 -3.95 -7.94
N ALA A 205 -29.09 -4.65 -8.82
CA ALA A 205 -29.17 -4.46 -10.26
C ALA A 205 -30.58 -4.68 -10.82
N ARG A 206 -31.03 -3.71 -11.61
CA ARG A 206 -32.32 -3.67 -12.29
C ARG A 206 -32.25 -2.68 -13.45
N PRO A 207 -33.01 -2.87 -14.54
CA PRO A 207 -33.01 -1.92 -15.66
C PRO A 207 -33.27 -0.49 -15.20
N GLY A 208 -32.50 0.46 -15.74
CA GLY A 208 -32.60 1.86 -15.39
C GLY A 208 -31.80 2.29 -14.16
N VAL A 209 -31.08 1.38 -13.48
CA VAL A 209 -30.08 1.73 -12.45
C VAL A 209 -28.90 2.44 -13.09
N HIS A 210 -28.34 3.45 -12.42
CA HIS A 210 -27.09 4.08 -12.85
C HIS A 210 -25.88 3.30 -12.35
N GLU A 211 -24.81 3.38 -13.11
CA GLU A 211 -23.52 2.78 -12.75
C GLU A 211 -23.01 3.28 -11.39
N TYR A 212 -23.11 4.58 -11.09
CA TYR A 212 -22.71 5.13 -9.79
C TYR A 212 -23.57 4.62 -8.62
N GLU A 213 -24.84 4.23 -8.86
CA GLU A 213 -25.67 3.64 -7.80
C GLU A 213 -25.08 2.28 -7.42
N LEU A 214 -24.75 1.44 -8.40
CA LEU A 214 -24.07 0.16 -8.18
C LEU A 214 -22.70 0.35 -7.52
N GLN A 215 -21.91 1.34 -7.94
CA GLN A 215 -20.65 1.69 -7.29
C GLN A 215 -20.86 2.03 -5.82
N ALA A 216 -21.85 2.88 -5.50
CA ALA A 216 -22.13 3.28 -4.12
C ALA A 216 -22.50 2.08 -3.23
N GLU A 217 -23.23 1.10 -3.75
CA GLU A 217 -23.56 -0.12 -2.99
C GLU A 217 -22.34 -1.02 -2.75
N VAL A 218 -21.44 -1.13 -3.73
CA VAL A 218 -20.17 -1.85 -3.55
C VAL A 218 -19.33 -1.18 -2.46
N GLU A 219 -19.15 0.13 -2.55
CA GLU A 219 -18.28 0.88 -1.64
C GLU A 219 -18.90 1.02 -0.23
N ARG A 220 -20.24 0.98 -0.12
CA ARG A 220 -20.94 0.87 1.18
C ARG A 220 -20.51 -0.40 1.91
N GLU A 221 -20.48 -1.54 1.23
CA GLU A 221 -20.08 -2.83 1.82
C GLU A 221 -18.60 -2.83 2.24
N PHE A 222 -17.72 -2.15 1.48
CA PHE A 222 -16.32 -1.95 1.87
C PHE A 222 -16.24 -1.14 3.15
N ARG A 223 -16.88 0.03 3.20
CA ARG A 223 -16.81 0.92 4.36
C ARG A 223 -17.44 0.33 5.61
N ALA A 224 -18.54 -0.43 5.47
CA ALA A 224 -19.18 -1.14 6.58
C ALA A 224 -18.24 -2.18 7.24
N ALA A 225 -17.22 -2.64 6.52
CA ALA A 225 -16.20 -3.56 7.01
C ALA A 225 -14.87 -2.89 7.39
N ASP A 226 -14.85 -1.56 7.50
CA ASP A 226 -13.63 -0.75 7.71
C ASP A 226 -12.56 -0.97 6.61
N ALA A 227 -13.02 -1.12 5.37
CA ALA A 227 -12.17 -1.25 4.19
C ALA A 227 -12.41 -0.09 3.21
N TRP A 228 -11.42 0.19 2.38
CA TRP A 228 -11.51 1.18 1.29
C TRP A 228 -11.53 0.48 -0.06
N PRO A 229 -11.89 1.14 -1.17
CA PRO A 229 -11.58 0.61 -2.49
C PRO A 229 -10.05 0.50 -2.67
N ALA A 230 -9.55 -0.64 -3.12
CA ALA A 230 -8.12 -0.82 -3.41
C ALA A 230 -7.67 -0.04 -4.66
N TYR A 231 -8.61 0.24 -5.55
CA TYR A 231 -8.47 1.02 -6.77
C TYR A 231 -9.81 1.67 -7.09
N GLY A 232 -9.83 2.59 -8.06
CA GLY A 232 -11.07 3.22 -8.51
C GLY A 232 -12.01 2.17 -9.11
N SER A 233 -13.15 1.94 -8.47
CA SER A 233 -14.17 0.98 -8.90
C SER A 233 -14.59 1.24 -10.34
N ILE A 234 -14.69 0.18 -11.16
CA ILE A 234 -15.18 0.22 -12.53
C ILE A 234 -16.58 -0.36 -12.54
N VAL A 235 -17.56 0.39 -13.06
CA VAL A 235 -18.92 -0.10 -13.27
C VAL A 235 -19.35 0.27 -14.68
N GLY A 236 -19.21 -0.68 -15.61
CA GLY A 236 -19.53 -0.48 -17.03
C GLY A 236 -20.77 -1.26 -17.45
N THR A 237 -21.83 -0.56 -17.85
CA THR A 237 -23.04 -1.13 -18.45
C THR A 237 -22.98 -1.11 -19.98
N GLY A 238 -23.56 -2.12 -20.62
CA GLY A 238 -23.63 -2.20 -22.09
C GLY A 238 -22.25 -2.10 -22.74
N SER A 239 -22.08 -1.15 -23.67
CA SER A 239 -20.80 -0.92 -24.37
C SER A 239 -19.69 -0.36 -23.46
N ASN A 240 -20.02 0.21 -22.29
CA ASN A 240 -19.01 0.72 -21.36
C ASN A 240 -18.16 -0.42 -20.77
N ALA A 241 -18.73 -1.63 -20.68
CA ALA A 241 -17.99 -2.83 -20.25
C ALA A 241 -16.83 -3.20 -21.21
N CYS A 242 -16.80 -2.65 -22.42
CA CYS A 242 -15.71 -2.85 -23.39
C CYS A 242 -14.54 -1.88 -23.17
N VAL A 243 -14.64 -0.91 -22.26
CA VAL A 243 -13.57 0.04 -21.93
C VAL A 243 -12.86 -0.44 -20.65
N LEU A 244 -11.63 -0.96 -20.81
CA LEU A 244 -10.91 -1.68 -19.75
C LEU A 244 -10.76 -0.90 -18.44
N HIS A 245 -10.49 0.41 -18.51
CA HIS A 245 -10.39 1.29 -17.35
C HIS A 245 -11.50 2.36 -17.38
N TYR A 246 -12.75 1.93 -17.55
CA TYR A 246 -13.90 2.84 -17.51
C TYR A 246 -14.08 3.44 -16.10
N ARG A 247 -13.91 4.76 -15.98
CA ARG A 247 -13.96 5.49 -14.69
C ARG A 247 -15.15 6.41 -14.52
N ALA A 248 -15.91 6.66 -15.59
CA ALA A 248 -16.97 7.66 -15.55
C ALA A 248 -18.17 7.22 -14.70
N ASN A 249 -18.50 5.92 -14.72
CA ASN A 249 -19.53 5.28 -13.91
C ASN A 249 -20.83 6.09 -13.83
N ASN A 250 -21.26 6.69 -14.94
CA ASN A 250 -22.38 7.65 -14.92
C ASN A 250 -23.46 7.37 -15.97
N ALA A 251 -23.37 6.27 -16.70
CA ALA A 251 -24.43 5.86 -17.61
C ALA A 251 -25.59 5.20 -16.84
N ARG A 252 -26.75 5.22 -17.47
CA ARG A 252 -27.96 4.55 -17.02
C ARG A 252 -28.14 3.27 -17.81
N SER A 253 -28.21 2.15 -17.09
CA SER A 253 -28.38 0.82 -17.69
C SER A 253 -29.72 0.68 -18.42
N ARG A 254 -29.74 -0.16 -19.45
CA ARG A 254 -30.95 -0.55 -20.20
C ARG A 254 -31.32 -1.99 -19.92
N ASP A 255 -32.59 -2.32 -20.16
CA ASP A 255 -33.02 -3.71 -20.15
C ASP A 255 -32.29 -4.50 -21.25
N GLY A 256 -31.91 -5.73 -20.92
CA GLY A 256 -31.15 -6.62 -21.79
C GLY A 256 -29.64 -6.34 -21.85
N GLU A 257 -29.10 -5.33 -21.17
CA GLU A 257 -27.66 -5.09 -21.09
C GLU A 257 -26.97 -5.95 -20.01
N LEU A 258 -25.66 -6.19 -20.20
CA LEU A 258 -24.78 -6.66 -19.15
C LEU A 258 -24.23 -5.46 -18.35
N VAL A 259 -23.83 -5.71 -17.12
CA VAL A 259 -22.95 -4.84 -16.35
C VAL A 259 -21.70 -5.63 -15.96
N LEU A 260 -20.52 -5.02 -16.15
CA LEU A 260 -19.24 -5.46 -15.63
C LEU A 260 -18.86 -4.56 -14.46
N ILE A 261 -18.60 -5.17 -13.31
CA ILE A 261 -18.07 -4.50 -12.13
C ILE A 261 -16.67 -5.03 -11.87
N ASP A 262 -15.68 -4.14 -11.87
CA ASP A 262 -14.33 -4.41 -11.38
C ASP A 262 -14.09 -3.60 -10.10
N ALA A 263 -14.06 -4.28 -8.97
CA ALA A 263 -13.89 -3.64 -7.68
C ALA A 263 -13.37 -4.62 -6.64
N GLY A 264 -12.49 -4.13 -5.77
CA GLY A 264 -11.94 -4.89 -4.68
C GLY A 264 -11.63 -4.00 -3.48
N ALA A 265 -11.76 -4.58 -2.28
CA ALA A 265 -11.50 -3.91 -1.03
C ALA A 265 -9.99 -3.90 -0.72
N GLU A 266 -9.48 -2.79 -0.21
CA GLU A 266 -8.26 -2.72 0.58
C GLU A 266 -8.61 -2.82 2.07
N TYR A 267 -8.18 -3.91 2.69
CA TYR A 267 -8.34 -4.14 4.12
C TYR A 267 -6.97 -4.18 4.79
N ARG A 268 -6.72 -3.22 5.69
CA ARG A 268 -5.44 -3.10 6.43
C ARG A 268 -4.19 -3.05 5.51
N GLY A 269 -4.33 -2.48 4.31
CA GLY A 269 -3.27 -2.36 3.31
C GLY A 269 -3.14 -3.56 2.35
N TYR A 270 -3.98 -4.59 2.49
CA TYR A 270 -4.02 -5.74 1.57
C TYR A 270 -5.24 -5.62 0.65
N ALA A 271 -5.00 -5.73 -0.65
CA ALA A 271 -6.02 -5.61 -1.67
C ALA A 271 -6.62 -6.97 -2.06
N ALA A 272 -7.92 -6.97 -2.33
CA ALA A 272 -8.54 -7.90 -3.25
C ALA A 272 -8.77 -7.20 -4.60
N ASP A 273 -8.94 -7.99 -5.65
CA ASP A 273 -9.20 -7.54 -7.01
C ASP A 273 -10.15 -8.56 -7.66
N ILE A 274 -11.38 -8.12 -7.95
CA ILE A 274 -12.46 -9.00 -8.40
C ILE A 274 -13.28 -8.29 -9.47
N THR A 275 -13.35 -8.93 -10.64
CA THR A 275 -14.29 -8.58 -11.71
C THR A 275 -15.47 -9.56 -11.76
N ARG A 276 -16.70 -9.07 -11.93
CA ARG A 276 -17.88 -9.89 -12.25
C ARG A 276 -18.74 -9.21 -13.32
N THR A 277 -19.27 -10.01 -14.24
CA THR A 277 -20.16 -9.56 -15.30
C THR A 277 -21.48 -10.31 -15.25
N PHE A 278 -22.60 -9.58 -15.23
CA PHE A 278 -23.93 -10.18 -15.08
C PHE A 278 -25.01 -9.33 -15.80
N PRO A 279 -26.15 -9.93 -16.18
CA PRO A 279 -27.24 -9.22 -16.85
C PRO A 279 -27.96 -8.30 -15.86
N VAL A 280 -28.22 -7.06 -16.28
CA VAL A 280 -28.87 -6.05 -15.44
C VAL A 280 -30.30 -6.46 -15.08
N ASN A 281 -30.98 -7.21 -15.94
CA ASN A 281 -32.33 -7.74 -15.72
C ASN A 281 -32.35 -9.15 -15.09
N GLY A 282 -31.20 -9.68 -14.70
CA GLY A 282 -31.07 -11.00 -14.08
C GLY A 282 -31.16 -12.19 -15.04
N ARG A 283 -31.25 -11.99 -16.36
CA ARG A 283 -31.32 -13.08 -17.35
C ARG A 283 -30.37 -12.86 -18.53
N PHE A 284 -29.45 -13.79 -18.73
CA PHE A 284 -28.58 -13.78 -19.90
C PHE A 284 -29.38 -14.07 -21.18
N THR A 285 -29.12 -13.34 -22.24
CA THR A 285 -29.51 -13.76 -23.60
C THR A 285 -28.63 -14.92 -24.06
N PRO A 286 -29.03 -15.68 -25.11
CA PRO A 286 -28.19 -16.76 -25.65
C PRO A 286 -26.78 -16.29 -26.04
N ALA A 287 -26.67 -15.12 -26.66
CA ALA A 287 -25.38 -14.55 -27.06
C ALA A 287 -24.51 -14.15 -25.85
N GLN A 288 -25.11 -13.50 -24.85
CA GLN A 288 -24.39 -13.14 -23.63
C GLN A 288 -23.93 -14.37 -22.84
N ARG A 289 -24.78 -15.40 -22.75
CA ARG A 289 -24.45 -16.66 -22.10
C ARG A 289 -23.30 -17.38 -22.79
N ALA A 290 -23.31 -17.42 -24.13
CA ALA A 290 -22.24 -18.05 -24.90
C ALA A 290 -20.88 -17.37 -24.63
N LEU A 291 -20.84 -16.03 -24.62
CA LEU A 291 -19.62 -15.29 -24.32
C LEU A 291 -19.19 -15.47 -22.85
N HIS A 292 -20.13 -15.39 -21.92
CA HIS A 292 -19.85 -15.57 -20.50
C HIS A 292 -19.26 -16.96 -20.20
N ASP A 293 -19.78 -18.01 -20.81
CA ASP A 293 -19.27 -19.37 -20.63
C ASP A 293 -17.88 -19.57 -21.23
N LEU A 294 -17.62 -18.94 -22.39
CA LEU A 294 -16.29 -18.97 -23.01
C LEU A 294 -15.25 -18.35 -22.06
N VAL A 295 -15.54 -17.17 -21.50
CA VAL A 295 -14.64 -16.50 -20.54
C VAL A 295 -14.51 -17.32 -19.25
N GLY A 296 -15.60 -17.89 -18.75
CA GLY A 296 -15.58 -18.76 -17.57
C GLY A 296 -14.72 -20.02 -17.77
N ALA A 297 -14.77 -20.64 -18.94
CA ALA A 297 -13.92 -21.78 -19.29
C ALA A 297 -12.44 -21.38 -19.37
N ALA A 298 -12.13 -20.23 -19.98
CA ALA A 298 -10.77 -19.70 -20.03
C ALA A 298 -10.22 -19.39 -18.61
N GLN A 299 -11.02 -18.76 -17.76
CA GLN A 299 -10.66 -18.49 -16.36
C GLN A 299 -10.38 -19.79 -15.59
N ALA A 300 -11.25 -20.80 -15.73
CA ALA A 300 -11.07 -22.09 -15.06
C ALA A 300 -9.78 -22.80 -15.53
N ALA A 301 -9.47 -22.75 -16.82
CA ALA A 301 -8.24 -23.30 -17.37
C ALA A 301 -7.00 -22.58 -16.82
N ALA A 302 -7.03 -21.26 -16.73
CA ALA A 302 -5.93 -20.47 -16.13
C ALA A 302 -5.74 -20.79 -14.64
N LEU A 303 -6.81 -20.88 -13.87
CA LEU A 303 -6.74 -21.24 -12.44
C LEU A 303 -6.13 -22.63 -12.22
N ALA A 304 -6.37 -23.59 -13.11
CA ALA A 304 -5.77 -24.92 -13.02
C ALA A 304 -4.23 -24.91 -13.20
N GLN A 305 -3.67 -23.86 -13.82
CA GLN A 305 -2.22 -23.69 -13.98
C GLN A 305 -1.54 -22.99 -12.81
N ALA A 306 -2.29 -22.33 -11.93
CA ALA A 306 -1.77 -21.57 -10.79
C ALA A 306 -1.27 -22.49 -9.66
N ARG A 307 -0.11 -23.13 -9.86
CA ARG A 307 0.50 -24.09 -8.93
C ARG A 307 2.04 -23.98 -8.93
N PRO A 308 2.72 -24.39 -7.86
CA PRO A 308 4.18 -24.39 -7.80
C PRO A 308 4.82 -25.13 -8.99
N GLY A 309 5.88 -24.54 -9.54
CA GLY A 309 6.64 -25.12 -10.66
C GLY A 309 6.14 -24.76 -12.06
N VAL A 310 4.98 -24.10 -12.19
CA VAL A 310 4.51 -23.53 -13.45
C VAL A 310 4.92 -22.06 -13.50
N ALA A 311 5.60 -21.64 -14.57
CA ALA A 311 5.98 -20.24 -14.75
C ALA A 311 4.75 -19.37 -15.04
N TYR A 312 4.80 -18.10 -14.63
CA TYR A 312 3.70 -17.15 -14.86
C TYR A 312 3.38 -16.93 -16.35
N GLU A 313 4.41 -17.00 -17.21
CA GLU A 313 4.29 -16.77 -18.66
C GLU A 313 4.05 -18.06 -19.49
N ALA A 314 3.93 -19.22 -18.83
CA ALA A 314 3.78 -20.53 -19.49
C ALA A 314 2.34 -20.75 -20.01
#